data_AF-A0A543DUM6-F1
#
_entry.id   AF-A0A543DUM6-F1
#
_cell.length_a   1.000
_cell.length_b   1.000
_cell.length_c   1.000
_cell.angle_alpha   90.00
_cell.angle_beta   90.00
_cell.angle_gamma   90.00
#
_symmetry.space_group_name_H-M   'P 1'
#
loop_
_entity.id
_entity.type
_entity.pdbx_description
1 polymer ?
#
loop_
_entity_poly.entity_id
_entity_poly.type
_entity_poly.pdbx_seq_one_letter_code
_entity_poly.pdbx_strand_id
1 'polypeptide(L)'
;MSTILHPVAPRSPRLHLVARITAAVFAGYAFAWGIVATGASLMFAAGMDFHDAEFLASLLGVLAFLVAFLWAFAARRVWVVWSVLAGGGALLAGTGSFVQSLLV
;
A
#
# COMPACT_ATOMS: atom_id res chain seq x y z
N MET A 1 16.00 -48.41 -6.29
CA MET A 1 16.41 -46.99 -6.21
C MET A 1 15.18 -46.19 -5.79
N SER A 2 15.01 -45.97 -4.49
CA SER A 2 13.79 -45.41 -3.90
C SER A 2 13.88 -43.88 -3.90
N THR A 3 13.18 -43.22 -4.81
CA THR A 3 13.08 -41.75 -4.82
C THR A 3 12.17 -41.31 -3.68
N ILE A 4 12.78 -40.89 -2.56
CA ILE A 4 12.07 -40.24 -1.46
C ILE A 4 11.57 -38.89 -1.98
N LEU A 5 10.26 -38.78 -2.24
CA LEU A 5 9.62 -37.48 -2.41
C LEU A 5 9.65 -36.78 -1.05
N HIS A 6 10.44 -35.71 -0.93
CA HIS A 6 10.32 -34.81 0.21
C HIS A 6 8.87 -34.28 0.23
N PRO A 7 8.09 -34.53 1.30
CA PRO A 7 6.85 -33.81 1.48
C PRO A 7 7.22 -32.34 1.62
N VAL A 8 6.87 -31.52 0.61
CA VAL A 8 6.92 -30.06 0.74
C VAL A 8 6.01 -29.75 1.92
N ALA A 9 6.60 -29.38 3.05
CA ALA A 9 5.87 -29.14 4.28
C ALA A 9 4.70 -28.17 3.98
N PRO A 10 3.46 -28.51 4.37
CA PRO A 10 2.32 -27.62 4.14
C PRO A 10 2.60 -26.29 4.83
N ARG A 11 2.66 -25.20 4.06
CA ARG A 11 2.76 -23.84 4.61
C ARG A 11 1.64 -23.65 5.63
N SER A 12 1.99 -23.26 6.85
CA SER A 12 1.01 -23.21 7.94
C SER A 12 -0.12 -22.22 7.60
N PRO A 13 -1.40 -22.65 7.58
CA PRO A 13 -2.52 -21.80 7.19
C PRO A 13 -2.63 -20.52 8.03
N ARG A 14 -2.28 -20.62 9.32
CA ARG A 14 -2.25 -19.49 10.25
C ARG A 14 -1.21 -18.44 9.85
N LEU A 15 -0.01 -18.84 9.43
CA LEU A 15 1.03 -17.89 8.99
C LEU A 15 0.60 -17.16 7.71
N HIS A 16 -0.09 -17.86 6.81
CA HIS A 16 -0.62 -17.25 5.59
C HIS A 16 -1.72 -16.21 5.89
N LEU A 17 -2.59 -16.48 6.87
CA LEU A 17 -3.60 -15.53 7.32
C LEU A 17 -2.96 -14.32 8.02
N VAL A 18 -2.00 -14.53 8.92
CA VAL A 18 -1.26 -13.45 9.58
C VAL A 18 -0.57 -12.59 8.54
N ALA A 19 0.14 -13.18 7.57
CA ALA A 19 0.81 -12.42 6.51
C ALA A 19 -0.16 -11.55 5.68
N ARG A 20 -1.40 -12.01 5.47
CA ARG A 20 -2.45 -11.21 4.81
C ARG A 20 -2.94 -10.06 5.66
N ILE A 21 -3.20 -10.30 6.94
CA ILE A 21 -3.62 -9.24 7.87
C ILE A 21 -2.51 -8.18 7.98
N THR A 22 -1.27 -8.61 8.15
CA THR A 22 -0.12 -7.71 8.18
C THR A 22 0.03 -6.93 6.88
N ALA A 23 -0.16 -7.56 5.71
CA ALA A 23 -0.16 -6.86 4.43
C ALA A 23 -1.29 -5.83 4.33
N ALA A 24 -2.52 -6.22 4.67
CA ALA A 24 -3.70 -5.38 4.58
C ALA A 24 -3.58 -4.14 5.47
N VAL A 25 -3.07 -4.31 6.68
CA VAL A 25 -2.93 -3.21 7.65
C VAL A 25 -1.71 -2.37 7.33
N PHE A 26 -0.50 -2.95 7.34
CA PHE A 26 0.74 -2.16 7.26
C PHE A 26 1.03 -1.69 5.85
N ALA A 27 0.99 -2.59 4.86
CA ALA A 27 1.26 -2.20 3.48
C ALA A 27 0.11 -1.36 2.91
N GLY A 28 -1.13 -1.70 3.25
CA GLY A 28 -2.30 -0.87 2.91
C GLY A 28 -2.22 0.53 3.48
N TYR A 29 -1.83 0.67 4.76
CA TYR A 29 -1.67 1.99 5.39
C TYR A 29 -0.55 2.79 4.75
N ALA A 30 0.62 2.17 4.51
CA ALA A 30 1.73 2.82 3.82
C ALA A 30 1.34 3.30 2.41
N PHE A 31 0.57 2.50 1.69
CA PHE A 31 0.05 2.86 0.37
C PHE A 31 -0.91 4.06 0.43
N ALA A 32 -1.89 4.01 1.34
CA ALA A 32 -2.83 5.10 1.54
C ALA A 32 -2.13 6.39 1.94
N TRP A 33 -1.18 6.34 2.88
CA TRP A 33 -0.37 7.49 3.27
C TRP A 33 0.40 8.07 2.08
N GLY A 34 1.00 7.22 1.24
CA GLY A 34 1.66 7.64 0.00
C GLY A 34 0.71 8.38 -0.95
N ILE A 35 -0.52 7.91 -1.10
CA ILE A 35 -1.57 8.61 -1.88
C ILE A 35 -1.86 9.98 -1.29
N VAL A 36 -2.05 10.08 0.03
CA VAL A 36 -2.33 11.36 0.69
C VAL A 36 -1.17 12.34 0.45
N ALA A 37 0.06 11.92 0.73
CA ALA A 37 1.24 12.77 0.56
C ALA A 37 1.41 13.25 -0.88
N THR A 38 1.30 12.33 -1.86
CA THR A 38 1.44 12.66 -3.28
C THR A 38 0.30 13.53 -3.78
N GLY A 39 -0.93 13.18 -3.41
CA GLY A 39 -2.14 13.89 -3.81
C GLY A 39 -2.14 15.32 -3.28
N ALA A 40 -1.87 15.51 -2.00
CA ALA A 40 -1.80 16.83 -1.39
C ALA A 40 -0.69 17.68 -2.04
N SER A 41 0.50 17.11 -2.23
CA SER A 41 1.63 17.82 -2.85
C SER A 41 1.36 18.23 -4.30
N LEU A 42 0.76 17.35 -5.10
CA LEU A 42 0.43 17.64 -6.50
C LEU A 42 -0.70 18.66 -6.64
N MET A 43 -1.74 18.56 -5.80
CA MET A 43 -2.85 19.52 -5.81
C MET A 43 -2.39 20.90 -5.35
N PHE A 44 -1.53 20.97 -4.32
CA PHE A 44 -0.90 22.21 -3.90
C PHE A 44 -0.01 22.80 -5.00
N ALA A 45 0.80 21.96 -5.66
CA ALA A 45 1.60 22.39 -6.83
C ALA A 45 0.72 22.91 -7.99
N ALA A 46 -0.51 22.41 -8.12
CA ALA A 46 -1.49 22.87 -9.10
C ALA A 46 -2.23 24.16 -8.70
N GLY A 47 -1.89 24.75 -7.53
CA GLY A 47 -2.43 26.03 -7.05
C GLY A 47 -3.65 25.91 -6.15
N MET A 48 -4.01 24.71 -5.68
CA MET A 48 -5.03 24.53 -4.65
C MET A 48 -4.51 24.98 -3.29
N ASP A 49 -5.40 25.48 -2.42
CA ASP A 49 -5.03 25.74 -1.02
C ASP A 49 -4.56 24.43 -0.34
N PHE A 50 -3.54 24.52 0.50
CA PHE A 50 -2.95 23.34 1.15
C PHE A 50 -3.98 22.60 2.01
N HIS A 51 -4.86 23.32 2.71
CA HIS A 51 -5.84 22.71 3.59
C HIS A 51 -6.88 21.91 2.80
N ASP A 52 -7.36 22.48 1.68
CA ASP A 52 -8.31 21.81 0.79
C ASP A 52 -7.68 20.59 0.11
N ALA A 53 -6.41 20.72 -0.32
CA ALA A 53 -5.64 19.65 -0.93
C ALA A 53 -5.42 18.48 0.05
N GLU A 54 -5.01 18.76 1.29
CA GLU A 54 -4.80 17.74 2.32
C GLU A 54 -6.11 17.04 2.69
N PHE A 55 -7.21 17.79 2.80
CA PHE A 55 -8.52 17.23 3.13
C PHE A 55 -9.04 16.30 2.02
N LEU A 56 -8.98 16.75 0.77
CA LEU A 56 -9.40 15.93 -0.38
C LEU A 56 -8.49 14.71 -0.55
N ALA A 57 -7.17 14.87 -0.41
CA ALA A 57 -6.22 13.77 -0.50
C ALA A 57 -6.45 12.75 0.62
N SER A 58 -6.77 13.19 1.84
CA SER A 58 -7.12 12.31 2.97
C SER A 58 -8.38 11.51 2.70
N LEU A 59 -9.42 12.12 2.12
CA LEU A 59 -10.63 11.42 1.71
C LEU A 59 -10.31 10.31 0.69
N LEU A 60 -9.48 10.61 -0.32
CA LEU A 60 -9.01 9.63 -1.31
C LEU A 60 -8.15 8.53 -0.65
N GLY A 61 -7.30 8.90 0.30
CA GLY A 61 -6.47 7.97 1.07
C GLY A 61 -7.28 6.94 1.85
N VAL A 62 -8.37 7.37 2.50
CA VAL A 62 -9.29 6.47 3.21
C VAL A 62 -9.95 5.47 2.24
N LEU A 63 -10.43 5.95 1.09
CA LEU A 63 -11.02 5.09 0.06
C LEU A 63 -9.99 4.09 -0.49
N ALA A 64 -8.77 4.55 -0.76
CA ALA A 64 -7.69 3.69 -1.22
C ALA A 64 -7.29 2.65 -0.18
N PHE A 65 -7.24 3.02 1.10
CA PHE A 65 -6.99 2.08 2.19
C PHE A 65 -8.05 0.98 2.23
N LEU A 66 -9.34 1.35 2.12
CA LEU A 66 -10.43 0.38 2.10
C LEU A 66 -10.30 -0.60 0.92
N VAL A 67 -10.04 -0.09 -0.28
CA VAL A 67 -9.84 -0.91 -1.47
C VAL A 67 -8.63 -1.84 -1.32
N ALA A 68 -7.50 -1.31 -0.84
CA ALA A 68 -6.28 -2.08 -0.59
C ALA A 68 -6.50 -3.17 0.46
N PHE A 69 -7.22 -2.86 1.53
CA PHE A 69 -7.55 -3.78 2.60
C PHE A 69 -8.41 -4.94 2.08
N LEU A 70 -9.50 -4.65 1.36
CA LEU A 70 -10.36 -5.68 0.76
C LEU A 70 -9.60 -6.51 -0.27
N TRP A 71 -8.78 -5.87 -1.09
CA TRP A 71 -7.97 -6.53 -2.11
C TRP A 71 -6.95 -7.50 -1.50
N ALA A 72 -6.35 -7.17 -0.35
CA ALA A 72 -5.41 -8.05 0.34
C ALA A 72 -6.02 -9.41 0.72
N PHE A 73 -7.33 -9.46 0.97
CA PHE A 73 -8.07 -10.69 1.23
C PHE A 73 -8.57 -11.37 -0.05
N ALA A 74 -8.98 -10.61 -1.06
CA ALA A 74 -9.45 -11.17 -2.34
C ALA A 74 -8.31 -11.76 -3.20
N ALA A 75 -7.10 -11.22 -3.09
CA ALA A 75 -5.97 -11.62 -3.93
C ALA A 75 -5.55 -13.08 -3.67
N ARG A 76 -5.23 -13.82 -4.74
CA ARG A 76 -4.78 -15.22 -4.64
C ARG A 76 -3.34 -15.35 -4.15
N ARG A 77 -2.48 -14.34 -4.40
CA ARG A 77 -1.04 -14.34 -4.10
C ARG A 77 -0.67 -13.20 -3.16
N VAL A 78 -0.30 -13.53 -1.92
CA VAL A 78 0.03 -12.54 -0.86
C VAL A 78 1.28 -11.74 -1.19
N TRP A 79 2.25 -12.32 -1.89
CA TRP A 79 3.46 -11.59 -2.29
C TRP A 79 3.15 -10.45 -3.28
N VAL A 80 2.15 -10.62 -4.16
CA VAL A 80 1.72 -9.57 -5.10
C VAL A 80 1.13 -8.40 -4.33
N VAL A 81 0.33 -8.68 -3.29
CA VAL A 81 -0.24 -7.65 -2.42
C VAL A 81 0.86 -6.83 -1.77
N TRP A 82 1.88 -7.49 -1.21
CA TRP A 82 3.04 -6.79 -0.63
C TRP A 82 3.77 -5.95 -1.67
N SER A 83 4.12 -6.52 -2.83
CA SER A 83 4.87 -5.79 -3.86
C SER A 83 4.12 -4.55 -4.36
N VAL A 84 2.81 -4.65 -4.58
CA VAL A 84 2.01 -3.53 -5.07
C VAL A 84 1.77 -2.49 -3.97
N LEU A 85 1.36 -2.90 -2.76
CA LEU A 85 1.02 -1.95 -1.70
C LEU A 85 2.27 -1.30 -1.10
N ALA A 86 3.27 -2.09 -0.72
CA ALA A 86 4.49 -1.54 -0.15
C ALA A 86 5.33 -0.83 -1.23
N GLY A 87 5.48 -1.44 -2.41
CA GLY A 87 6.23 -0.82 -3.51
C GLY A 87 5.55 0.43 -4.06
N GLY A 88 4.24 0.37 -4.32
CA GLY A 88 3.44 1.52 -4.73
C GLY A 88 3.43 2.61 -3.66
N GLY A 89 3.29 2.25 -2.38
CA GLY A 89 3.29 3.19 -1.28
C GLY A 89 4.62 3.91 -1.13
N ALA A 90 5.75 3.19 -1.24
CA ALA A 90 7.08 3.79 -1.22
C ALA A 90 7.32 4.73 -2.42
N LEU A 91 6.89 4.34 -3.62
CA LEU A 91 6.99 5.18 -4.82
C LEU A 91 6.16 6.45 -4.69
N LEU A 92 4.93 6.34 -4.22
CA LEU A 92 4.06 7.48 -3.97
C LEU A 92 4.67 8.39 -2.90
N ALA A 93 5.01 7.86 -1.74
CA ALA A 93 5.68 8.62 -0.67
C ALA A 93 6.92 9.38 -1.18
N GLY A 94 7.77 8.72 -1.98
CA GLY A 94 8.93 9.34 -2.59
C GLY A 94 8.56 10.45 -3.57
N THR A 95 7.53 10.23 -4.40
CA THR A 95 7.04 11.23 -5.37
C THR A 95 6.46 12.45 -4.65
N GLY A 96 5.58 12.24 -3.66
CA GLY A 96 5.02 13.32 -2.85
C GLY A 96 6.10 14.12 -2.14
N SER A 97 7.04 13.43 -1.48
CA SER A 97 8.16 14.09 -0.79
C SER A 97 9.04 14.90 -1.76
N PHE A 98 9.31 14.36 -2.95
CA PHE A 98 10.07 15.06 -3.98
C PHE A 98 9.33 16.31 -4.48
N VAL A 99 8.05 16.19 -4.83
CA VAL A 99 7.24 17.34 -5.25
C VAL A 99 7.20 18.40 -4.16
N GLN A 100 6.93 17.99 -2.91
CA GLN A 100 6.88 18.92 -1.78
C GLN A 100 8.23 19.62 -1.54
N SER A 101 9.36 18.94 -1.77
CA SER A 101 10.69 19.55 -1.67
C SER A 101 10.98 20.64 -2.71
N LEU A 102 10.21 20.69 -3.81
CA LEU A 102 10.32 21.74 -4.83
C LEU A 102 9.43 22.95 -4.52
N LEU A 103 8.51 22.83 -3.56
CA LEU A 103 7.52 23.86 -3.20
C LEU A 103 7.86 24.61 -1.90
N VAL A 104 8.81 24.08 -1.12
CA VAL A 104 9.37 24.68 0.11
C VAL A 104 10.67 25.40 -0.24
#